data_AF-A0A2E3NUT6-F1
#
_entry.id   AF-A0A2E3NUT6-F1
#
_cell.length_a   1.000
_cell.length_b   1.000
_cell.length_c   1.000
_cell.angle_alpha   90.00
_cell.angle_beta   90.00
_cell.angle_gamma   90.00
#
_symmetry.space_group_name_H-M   'P 1'
#
loop_
_entity.id
_entity.type
_entity.pdbx_description
1 polymer ?
#
loop_
_entity_poly.entity_id
_entity_poly.type
_entity_poly.pdbx_seq_one_letter_code
_entity_poly.pdbx_strand_id
1 'polypeptide(L)'
;MSIADQSMARGLRVLNRLAGGNLLDRLGVRKQSERAIYHASRTGFGVAAAPARSFKGSKPNGAKRLPNVGDPGLFDLTPSEDQAMLQDAAQRFADEALRPAAADANEASTADQALLDMANELGIAILGIPEELGGAGTERSTVTNVLVAEALAHGDMGLAFACLAP
;
A
#
# COMPACT_ATOMS: atom_id res chain seq x y z
N MET A 1 -23.62 34.91 0.72
CA MET A 1 -22.21 34.51 1.00
C MET A 1 -22.24 33.62 2.22
N SER A 2 -21.83 32.37 2.10
CA SER A 2 -22.14 31.31 3.06
C SER A 2 -21.39 31.49 4.39
N ILE A 3 -21.98 31.09 5.50
CA ILE A 3 -21.34 31.08 6.82
C ILE A 3 -20.06 30.20 6.81
N ALA A 4 -20.01 29.20 5.92
CA ALA A 4 -18.85 28.35 5.68
C ALA A 4 -17.67 29.11 5.02
N ASP A 5 -17.94 30.10 4.17
CA ASP A 5 -16.89 30.91 3.54
C ASP A 5 -16.23 31.84 4.56
N GLN A 6 -17.01 32.32 5.54
CA GLN A 6 -16.51 33.20 6.59
C GLN A 6 -15.68 32.45 7.64
N SER A 7 -16.01 31.20 7.96
CA SER A 7 -15.22 30.38 8.87
C SER A 7 -13.88 29.97 8.25
N MET A 8 -13.87 29.57 6.98
CA MET A 8 -12.64 29.28 6.24
C MET A 8 -11.74 30.52 6.10
N ALA A 9 -12.32 31.67 5.74
CA ALA A 9 -11.55 32.91 5.61
C ALA A 9 -10.94 33.36 6.94
N ARG A 10 -11.63 33.15 8.07
CA ARG A 10 -11.09 33.43 9.41
C ARG A 10 -10.00 32.43 9.81
N GLY A 11 -10.18 31.14 9.49
CA GLY A 11 -9.17 30.10 9.73
C GLY A 11 -7.86 30.37 8.97
N LEU A 12 -7.97 30.64 7.67
CA LEU A 12 -6.82 31.01 6.82
C LEU A 12 -6.11 32.27 7.31
N ARG A 13 -6.84 33.27 7.82
CA ARG A 13 -6.25 34.51 8.34
C ARG A 13 -5.50 34.30 9.66
N VAL A 14 -5.93 33.34 10.49
CA VAL A 14 -5.19 32.93 11.70
C VAL A 14 -3.93 32.16 11.32
N LEU A 15 -4.03 31.24 10.35
CA LEU A 15 -2.88 30.48 9.85
C LEU A 15 -1.82 31.39 9.21
N ASN A 16 -2.23 32.35 8.37
CA ASN A 16 -1.30 33.30 7.76
C ASN A 16 -0.62 34.21 8.80
N ARG A 17 -1.34 34.58 9.88
CA ARG A 17 -0.77 35.38 10.96
C ARG A 17 0.21 34.59 11.84
N LEU A 18 0.00 33.28 11.97
CA LEU A 18 0.93 32.37 12.66
C LEU A 18 2.16 32.05 11.80
N ALA A 19 1.99 31.87 10.49
CA ALA A 19 3.07 31.61 9.55
C ALA A 19 3.96 32.86 9.31
N GLY A 20 3.37 34.07 9.33
CA GLY A 20 4.09 35.33 9.09
C GLY A 20 4.74 35.96 10.33
N GLY A 21 4.62 35.36 11.51
CA GLY A 21 5.21 35.88 12.73
C GLY A 21 6.54 35.18 13.06
N ASN A 22 7.62 35.96 13.24
CA ASN A 22 8.92 35.50 13.77
C ASN A 22 8.85 34.99 15.24
N LEU A 23 7.68 34.53 15.70
CA LEU A 23 7.43 34.01 17.04
C LEU A 23 8.05 32.61 17.22
N LEU A 24 8.05 31.80 16.15
CA LEU A 24 8.65 30.45 16.17
C LEU A 24 10.19 30.52 16.30
N ASP A 25 10.82 31.51 15.66
CA ASP A 25 12.27 31.72 15.75
C ASP A 25 12.70 32.33 17.10
N ARG A 26 11.88 33.17 17.72
CA ARG A 26 12.19 33.79 19.03
C ARG A 26 12.07 32.84 20.22
N LEU A 27 11.26 31.79 20.12
CA LEU A 27 11.06 30.82 21.20
C LEU A 27 12.01 29.61 21.12
N GLY A 28 12.91 29.55 20.12
CA GLY A 28 13.94 28.51 20.01
C GLY A 28 13.40 27.09 19.81
N VAL A 29 12.11 26.94 19.52
CA VAL A 29 11.39 25.66 19.46
C VAL A 29 11.54 24.93 18.13
N ARG A 30 12.29 25.49 17.16
CA ARG A 30 12.48 24.96 15.81
C ARG A 30 12.79 23.46 15.75
N LYS A 31 13.74 22.98 16.58
CA LYS A 31 14.07 21.54 16.64
C LYS A 31 12.93 20.68 17.20
N GLN A 32 12.14 21.20 18.13
CA GLN A 32 10.97 20.50 18.67
C GLN A 32 9.83 20.49 17.65
N SER A 33 9.67 21.57 16.87
CA SER A 33 8.72 21.64 15.76
C SER A 33 9.10 20.68 14.64
N GLU A 34 10.38 20.65 14.24
CA GLU A 34 10.90 19.70 13.24
C GLU A 34 10.74 18.26 13.69
N ARG A 35 11.02 17.95 14.97
CA ARG A 35 10.76 16.62 15.54
C ARG A 35 9.28 16.30 15.61
N ALA A 36 8.45 17.24 16.04
CA ALA A 36 7.01 17.05 16.09
C ALA A 36 6.41 16.86 14.70
N ILE A 37 6.90 17.57 13.68
CA ILE A 37 6.51 17.40 12.27
C ILE A 37 7.03 16.07 11.74
N TYR A 38 8.28 15.71 12.01
CA TYR A 38 8.86 14.43 11.58
C TYR A 38 8.11 13.23 12.19
N HIS A 39 7.80 13.29 13.48
CA HIS A 39 7.00 12.28 14.15
C HIS A 39 5.53 12.35 13.72
N ALA A 40 4.93 13.52 13.55
CA ALA A 40 3.56 13.65 13.05
C ALA A 40 3.41 13.16 11.60
N SER A 41 4.42 13.32 10.75
CA SER A 41 4.44 12.75 9.40
C SER A 41 4.62 11.23 9.47
N ARG A 42 5.61 10.72 10.22
CA ARG A 42 5.85 9.28 10.34
C ARG A 42 4.66 8.53 10.97
N THR A 43 3.93 9.17 11.88
CA THR A 43 2.76 8.57 12.54
C THR A 43 1.46 8.88 11.78
N GLY A 44 1.34 10.04 11.14
CA GLY A 44 0.14 10.49 10.42
C GLY A 44 -0.12 9.74 9.11
N PHE A 45 0.94 9.29 8.42
CA PHE A 45 0.77 8.36 7.30
C PHE A 45 0.32 6.95 7.74
N GLY A 46 0.60 6.55 8.99
CA GLY A 46 0.19 5.25 9.52
C GLY A 46 -1.27 5.18 10.01
N VAL A 47 -1.91 6.31 10.34
CA VAL A 47 -3.28 6.31 10.91
C VAL A 47 -4.36 6.50 9.85
N ALA A 48 -4.03 7.02 8.66
CA ALA A 48 -4.98 7.16 7.55
C ALA A 48 -5.10 5.91 6.66
N ALA A 49 -4.18 4.93 6.78
CA ALA A 49 -4.18 3.70 5.97
C ALA A 49 -4.71 2.45 6.71
N ALA A 50 -4.90 2.53 8.03
CA ALA A 50 -5.07 1.36 8.90
C ALA A 50 -6.52 0.92 9.22
N PRO A 51 -7.50 0.97 8.28
CA PRO A 51 -8.59 -0.01 8.37
C PRO A 51 -8.95 -0.74 7.06
N ALA A 52 -8.23 -0.56 5.94
CA ALA A 52 -8.79 -0.93 4.64
C ALA A 52 -8.36 -2.27 4.02
N ARG A 53 -7.35 -3.00 4.55
CA ARG A 53 -6.82 -4.20 3.84
C ARG A 53 -6.58 -5.45 4.69
N SER A 54 -7.16 -5.53 5.88
CA SER A 54 -7.18 -6.79 6.62
C SER A 54 -8.43 -7.57 6.26
N PHE A 55 -8.25 -8.77 5.71
CA PHE A 55 -9.33 -9.71 5.41
C PHE A 55 -10.20 -9.95 6.63
N LYS A 56 -11.44 -9.47 6.60
CA LYS A 56 -12.47 -9.82 7.60
C LYS A 56 -13.41 -10.83 6.97
N GLY A 57 -13.29 -12.09 7.38
CA GLY A 57 -14.12 -13.20 6.87
C GLY A 57 -15.61 -12.85 6.88
N SER A 58 -16.22 -12.83 5.70
CA SER A 58 -17.65 -12.61 5.49
C SER A 58 -18.40 -13.95 5.47
N LYS A 59 -19.62 -14.00 6.03
CA LYS A 59 -20.51 -15.17 5.92
C LYS A 59 -20.94 -15.35 4.46
N PRO A 60 -21.03 -16.58 3.92
CA PRO A 60 -21.21 -16.81 2.50
C PRO A 60 -22.68 -16.57 2.09
N ASN A 61 -23.05 -15.32 1.85
CA ASN A 61 -24.26 -15.00 1.10
C ASN A 61 -23.86 -14.57 -0.32
N GLY A 62 -23.78 -15.57 -1.21
CA GLY A 62 -23.46 -15.40 -2.63
C GLY A 62 -21.97 -15.43 -2.93
N ALA A 63 -21.47 -16.57 -3.42
CA ALA A 63 -20.09 -16.67 -3.89
C ALA A 63 -19.92 -15.85 -5.17
N LYS A 64 -19.41 -14.63 -5.04
CA LYS A 64 -19.08 -13.76 -6.18
C LYS A 64 -17.64 -13.99 -6.60
N ARG A 65 -17.42 -14.16 -7.90
CA ARG A 65 -16.10 -14.32 -8.52
C ARG A 65 -15.88 -13.19 -9.50
N LEU A 66 -14.62 -12.82 -9.69
CA LEU A 66 -14.25 -11.88 -10.75
C LEU A 66 -14.59 -12.46 -12.13
N PRO A 67 -14.97 -11.61 -13.09
CA PRO A 67 -15.18 -12.03 -14.47
C PRO A 67 -13.87 -12.59 -15.04
N ASN A 68 -13.98 -13.58 -15.92
CA ASN A 68 -12.80 -14.13 -16.60
C ASN A 68 -12.33 -13.15 -17.67
N VAL A 69 -11.01 -12.98 -17.80
CA VAL A 69 -10.43 -12.34 -18.99
C VAL A 69 -10.77 -13.24 -20.17
N GLY A 70 -11.46 -12.68 -21.17
CA GLY A 70 -11.88 -13.43 -22.37
C GLY A 70 -10.68 -14.00 -23.14
N ASP A 71 -10.95 -14.74 -24.22
CA ASP A 71 -9.90 -15.19 -25.13
C ASP A 71 -9.23 -13.98 -25.80
N PRO A 72 -7.92 -13.73 -25.60
CA PRO A 72 -7.21 -12.64 -26.24
C PRO A 72 -7.07 -12.82 -27.76
N GLY A 73 -7.40 -14.00 -28.29
CA GLY A 73 -7.43 -14.34 -29.71
C GLY A 73 -6.03 -14.59 -30.30
N LEU A 74 -5.06 -13.74 -29.99
CA LEU A 74 -3.66 -13.89 -30.37
C LEU A 74 -2.79 -14.18 -29.14
N PHE A 75 -1.75 -14.97 -29.35
CA PHE A 75 -0.73 -15.23 -28.33
C PHE A 75 0.23 -14.04 -28.24
N ASP A 76 -0.11 -13.07 -27.39
CA ASP A 76 0.73 -11.92 -27.07
C ASP A 76 1.47 -12.16 -25.75
N LEU A 77 2.79 -12.02 -25.77
CA LEU A 77 3.66 -12.15 -24.60
C LEU A 77 3.95 -10.81 -23.92
N THR A 78 3.47 -9.72 -24.51
CA THR A 78 3.65 -8.38 -23.97
C THR A 78 2.69 -8.19 -22.80
N PRO A 79 3.18 -7.92 -21.57
CA PRO A 79 2.30 -7.59 -20.47
C PRO A 79 1.44 -6.37 -20.81
N SER A 80 0.18 -6.37 -20.38
CA SER A 80 -0.64 -5.16 -20.42
C SER A 80 -0.04 -4.05 -19.55
N GLU A 81 -0.47 -2.80 -19.74
CA GLU A 81 -0.01 -1.68 -18.91
C GLU A 81 -0.24 -1.95 -17.41
N ASP A 82 -1.42 -2.46 -17.04
CA ASP A 82 -1.73 -2.85 -15.66
C ASP A 82 -0.83 -3.97 -15.14
N GLN A 83 -0.57 -4.99 -15.96
CA GLN A 83 0.35 -6.08 -15.60
C GLN A 83 1.77 -5.58 -15.40
N ALA A 84 2.25 -4.72 -16.29
CA ALA A 84 3.57 -4.11 -16.18
C ALA A 84 3.67 -3.25 -14.92
N MET A 85 2.65 -2.43 -14.62
CA MET A 85 2.61 -1.62 -13.40
C MET A 85 2.66 -2.48 -12.12
N LEU A 86 1.89 -3.56 -12.07
CA LEU A 86 1.88 -4.49 -10.93
C LEU A 86 3.22 -5.23 -10.80
N GLN A 87 3.80 -5.68 -11.91
CA GLN A 87 5.11 -6.32 -11.94
C GLN A 87 6.20 -5.36 -11.42
N ASP A 88 6.21 -4.11 -11.87
CA ASP A 88 7.19 -3.10 -11.46
C ASP A 88 7.08 -2.80 -9.95
N ALA A 89 5.85 -2.70 -9.43
CA ALA A 89 5.61 -2.49 -8.00
C ALA A 89 6.09 -3.68 -7.16
N ALA A 90 5.79 -4.91 -7.60
CA ALA A 90 6.24 -6.13 -6.95
C ALA A 90 7.77 -6.27 -6.98
N GLN A 91 8.41 -5.93 -8.11
CA GLN A 91 9.85 -5.99 -8.28
C GLN A 91 10.56 -5.02 -7.33
N ARG A 92 10.07 -3.79 -7.18
CA ARG A 92 10.63 -2.82 -6.22
C ARG A 92 10.54 -3.31 -4.79
N PHE A 93 9.39 -3.88 -4.40
CA PHE A 93 9.24 -4.48 -3.07
C PHE A 93 10.18 -5.68 -2.86
N ALA A 94 10.36 -6.50 -3.90
CA ALA A 94 11.28 -7.61 -3.86
C ALA A 94 12.74 -7.16 -3.64
N ASP A 95 13.16 -6.11 -4.35
CA ASP A 95 14.53 -5.59 -4.29
C ASP A 95 14.81 -4.80 -3.00
N GLU A 96 13.86 -4.01 -2.54
CA GLU A 96 14.04 -3.09 -1.41
C GLU A 96 13.70 -3.71 -0.05
N ALA A 97 12.80 -4.70 0.00
CA ALA A 97 12.31 -5.29 1.26
C ALA A 97 12.60 -6.79 1.38
N LEU A 98 12.25 -7.60 0.37
CA LEU A 98 12.41 -9.05 0.47
C LEU A 98 13.89 -9.48 0.41
N ARG A 99 14.62 -9.00 -0.60
CA ARG A 99 16.02 -9.40 -0.84
C ARG A 99 16.94 -9.06 0.34
N PRO A 100 16.86 -7.88 0.97
CA PRO A 100 17.69 -7.58 2.14
C PRO A 100 17.35 -8.45 3.36
N ALA A 101 16.08 -8.85 3.53
CA ALA A 101 15.63 -9.68 4.64
C ALA A 101 15.85 -11.19 4.42
N ALA A 102 16.14 -11.62 3.18
CA ALA A 102 16.14 -13.02 2.78
C ALA A 102 17.10 -13.91 3.59
N ALA A 103 18.35 -13.45 3.81
CA ALA A 103 19.35 -14.25 4.51
C ALA A 103 18.97 -14.48 5.98
N ASP A 104 18.54 -13.41 6.67
CA ASP A 104 18.11 -13.47 8.07
C ASP A 104 16.85 -14.34 8.21
N ALA A 105 15.89 -14.19 7.29
CA ALA A 105 14.67 -14.98 7.26
C ALA A 105 14.95 -16.47 7.01
N ASN A 106 15.90 -16.79 6.13
CA ASN A 106 16.32 -18.16 5.87
C ASN A 106 16.97 -18.80 7.10
N GLU A 107 17.91 -18.11 7.75
CA GLU A 107 18.58 -18.61 8.96
C GLU A 107 17.59 -18.81 10.12
N ALA A 108 16.68 -17.84 10.30
CA ALA A 108 15.64 -17.92 11.32
C ALA A 108 14.48 -18.87 10.95
N SER A 109 14.41 -19.31 9.69
CA SER A 109 13.25 -20.04 9.13
C SER A 109 11.92 -19.34 9.42
N THR A 110 11.89 -18.02 9.36
CA THR A 110 10.72 -17.21 9.72
C THR A 110 10.63 -15.96 8.86
N ALA A 111 9.41 -15.57 8.49
CA ALA A 111 9.14 -14.28 7.86
C ALA A 111 8.78 -13.26 8.94
N ASP A 112 9.46 -12.12 8.96
CA ASP A 112 9.17 -11.06 9.93
C ASP A 112 7.76 -10.49 9.70
N GLN A 113 7.00 -10.30 10.78
CA GLN A 113 5.62 -9.83 10.71
C GLN A 113 5.54 -8.44 10.09
N ALA A 114 6.52 -7.57 10.36
CA ALA A 114 6.54 -6.23 9.76
C ALA A 114 6.67 -6.30 8.23
N LEU A 115 7.42 -7.29 7.70
CA LEU A 115 7.55 -7.51 6.27
C LEU A 115 6.24 -7.99 5.65
N LEU A 116 5.55 -8.93 6.33
CA LEU A 116 4.25 -9.42 5.91
C LEU A 116 3.18 -8.31 5.94
N ASP A 117 3.20 -7.45 6.95
CA ASP A 117 2.30 -6.31 7.06
C ASP A 117 2.53 -5.32 5.91
N MET A 118 3.79 -5.04 5.54
CA MET A 118 4.11 -4.23 4.35
C MET A 118 3.59 -4.88 3.05
N ALA A 119 3.72 -6.19 2.90
CA ALA A 119 3.19 -6.90 1.74
C ALA A 119 1.64 -6.83 1.68
N ASN A 120 0.97 -6.93 2.83
CA ASN A 120 -0.47 -6.75 2.94
C ASN A 120 -0.91 -5.31 2.60
N GLU A 121 -0.14 -4.31 3.02
CA GLU A 121 -0.36 -2.92 2.65
C GLU A 121 -0.19 -2.67 1.15
N LEU A 122 0.65 -3.43 0.45
CA LEU A 122 0.76 -3.35 -1.02
C LEU A 122 -0.52 -3.87 -1.72
N GLY A 123 -1.28 -4.75 -1.06
CA GLY A 123 -2.58 -5.22 -1.54
C GLY A 123 -2.50 -6.28 -2.65
N ILE A 124 -1.37 -6.95 -2.81
CA ILE A 124 -1.21 -7.99 -3.84
C ILE A 124 -2.17 -9.16 -3.61
N ALA A 125 -2.33 -9.59 -2.35
CA ALA A 125 -3.18 -10.72 -1.98
C ALA A 125 -4.68 -10.48 -2.27
N ILE A 126 -5.11 -9.22 -2.42
CA ILE A 126 -6.52 -8.87 -2.67
C ILE A 126 -6.86 -8.64 -4.15
N LEU A 127 -5.89 -8.77 -5.07
CA LEU A 127 -6.12 -8.63 -6.51
C LEU A 127 -7.09 -9.68 -7.07
N GLY A 128 -7.19 -10.86 -6.44
CA GLY A 128 -8.10 -11.93 -6.84
C GLY A 128 -9.54 -11.77 -6.33
N ILE A 129 -9.85 -10.67 -5.63
CA ILE A 129 -11.09 -10.53 -4.87
C ILE A 129 -11.94 -9.38 -5.43
N PRO A 130 -13.25 -9.60 -5.64
CA PRO A 130 -14.17 -8.54 -6.03
C PRO A 130 -14.18 -7.38 -5.04
N GLU A 131 -14.32 -6.15 -5.55
CA GLU A 131 -14.43 -4.92 -4.73
C GLU A 131 -15.56 -4.99 -3.69
N GLU A 132 -16.68 -5.63 -4.03
CA GLU A 132 -17.82 -5.84 -3.11
C GLU A 132 -17.47 -6.63 -1.86
N LEU A 133 -16.37 -7.38 -1.90
CA LEU A 133 -15.84 -8.16 -0.79
C LEU A 133 -14.61 -7.50 -0.15
N GLY A 134 -14.33 -6.22 -0.47
CA GLY A 134 -13.17 -5.48 0.02
C GLY A 134 -11.87 -5.79 -0.72
N GLY A 135 -11.96 -6.37 -1.92
CA GLY A 135 -10.82 -6.63 -2.78
C GLY A 135 -10.47 -5.48 -3.73
N ALA A 136 -9.45 -5.69 -4.56
CA ALA A 136 -9.01 -4.73 -5.59
C ALA A 136 -9.07 -5.32 -7.01
N GLY A 137 -9.71 -6.48 -7.17
CA GLY A 137 -9.76 -7.18 -8.43
C GLY A 137 -10.83 -6.64 -9.36
N THR A 138 -10.45 -6.40 -10.62
CA THR A 138 -11.35 -6.09 -11.73
C THR A 138 -11.66 -7.35 -12.55
N GLU A 139 -10.66 -8.20 -12.74
CA GLU A 139 -10.72 -9.39 -13.56
C GLU A 139 -9.91 -10.54 -12.97
N ARG A 140 -10.29 -11.76 -13.33
CA ARG A 140 -9.54 -12.95 -12.96
C ARG A 140 -8.47 -13.23 -14.02
N SER A 141 -7.23 -12.86 -13.74
CA SER A 141 -6.09 -13.14 -14.63
C SER A 141 -5.04 -14.00 -13.94
N THR A 142 -4.84 -15.22 -14.45
CA THR A 142 -3.75 -16.10 -13.98
C THR A 142 -2.38 -15.55 -14.37
N VAL A 143 -2.28 -14.91 -15.54
CA VAL A 143 -1.04 -14.31 -16.04
C VAL A 143 -0.59 -13.19 -15.09
N THR A 144 -1.50 -12.30 -14.71
CA THR A 144 -1.19 -11.21 -13.76
C THR A 144 -0.67 -11.76 -12.43
N ASN A 145 -1.32 -12.79 -11.88
CA ASN A 145 -0.89 -13.41 -10.62
C ASN A 145 0.50 -14.04 -10.73
N VAL A 146 0.81 -14.69 -11.85
CA VAL A 146 2.13 -15.31 -12.08
C VAL A 146 3.22 -14.25 -12.22
N LEU A 147 2.98 -13.18 -12.98
CA LEU A 147 3.95 -12.08 -13.15
C LEU A 147 4.30 -11.42 -11.80
N VAL A 148 3.28 -11.20 -10.96
CA VAL A 148 3.49 -10.62 -9.63
C VAL A 148 4.22 -11.61 -8.71
N ALA A 149 3.84 -12.89 -8.72
CA ALA A 149 4.51 -13.90 -7.91
C ALA A 149 5.98 -14.10 -8.31
N GLU A 150 6.27 -14.09 -9.61
CA GLU A 150 7.63 -14.16 -10.15
C GLU A 150 8.47 -12.96 -9.72
N ALA A 151 7.93 -11.74 -9.85
CA ALA A 151 8.61 -10.51 -9.43
C ALA A 151 8.93 -10.54 -7.92
N LEU A 152 7.99 -10.98 -7.08
CA LEU A 152 8.24 -11.14 -5.63
C LEU A 152 9.33 -12.20 -5.36
N ALA A 153 9.24 -13.35 -6.04
CA ALA A 153 10.18 -14.45 -5.87
C ALA A 153 11.61 -14.09 -6.30
N HIS A 154 11.80 -13.04 -7.10
CA HIS A 154 13.12 -12.49 -7.42
C HIS A 154 13.90 -12.10 -6.16
N GLY A 155 13.21 -11.56 -5.15
CA GLY A 155 13.81 -11.18 -3.87
C GLY A 155 14.15 -12.41 -3.04
N ASP A 156 13.14 -13.21 -2.71
CA ASP A 156 13.28 -14.52 -2.10
C ASP A 156 12.00 -15.35 -2.29
N MET A 157 12.16 -16.63 -2.66
CA MET A 157 11.02 -17.51 -2.96
C MET A 157 10.20 -17.84 -1.70
N GLY A 158 10.85 -18.06 -0.55
CA GLY A 158 10.17 -18.42 0.69
C GLY A 158 9.36 -17.25 1.27
N LEU A 159 9.95 -16.06 1.26
CA LEU A 159 9.27 -14.84 1.67
C LEU A 159 8.16 -14.45 0.69
N ALA A 160 8.34 -14.62 -0.61
CA ALA A 160 7.28 -14.40 -1.61
C ALA A 160 6.07 -15.31 -1.34
N PHE A 161 6.32 -16.59 -1.06
CA PHE A 161 5.25 -17.52 -0.67
C PHE A 161 4.54 -17.06 0.61
N ALA A 162 5.29 -16.65 1.64
CA ALA A 162 4.71 -16.14 2.89
C ALA A 162 3.86 -14.89 2.68
N CYS A 163 4.28 -13.97 1.81
CA CYS A 163 3.53 -12.75 1.47
C CYS A 163 2.24 -13.01 0.69
N LEU A 164 2.20 -14.09 -0.10
CA LEU A 164 1.04 -14.48 -0.91
C LEU A 164 0.12 -15.47 -0.19
N ALA A 165 0.52 -15.96 0.99
CA ALA A 165 -0.30 -16.82 1.81
C ALA A 165 -1.52 -16.02 2.37
N PRO A 166 -2.74 -16.59 2.32
CA PRO A 166 -3.94 -15.93 2.81
C PRO A 166 -4.05 -15.88 4.34
#